data_AF-A0A091DAM5-F1
#
_entry.id   AF-A0A091DAM5-F1
#
_cell.length_a   1.000
_cell.length_b   1.000
_cell.length_c   1.000
_cell.angle_alpha   90.00
_cell.angle_beta   90.00
_cell.angle_gamma   90.00
#
_symmetry.space_group_name_H-M   'P 1'
#
loop_
_entity.id
_entity.type
_entity.pdbx_description
1 polymer ?
#
loop_
_entity_poly.entity_id
_entity_poly.type
_entity_poly.pdbx_seq_one_letter_code
_entity_poly.pdbx_strand_id
1 'polypeptide(L)'
;MVDAFCATWKLTDSQNFDEYMKALGVGFATRQVGNVTKPTVFISQEAGKVVIRTRCTFKNTEISFHLGEEFDEISADDRKCKSLVCLDGDKLIHTQKWDGKETKFVREIKDGKMVLSTSEKEKVSPHFNCSPQCPAHNKYLMERGQFWHVTDLHLDPTYHVTDDHTKVCNSSKGANASNPGPFGDVLCDAPYRLISSAFDFIKNSGQEASFMIWTGDSPPHVPVSELSTDTVIKVIANMTVTIQSFFPDLQVFPSLGNHDYWPQDQLPVATSQVYDAVAYLWKAWLDEDALRTLRTGGFYSQKAPGNPNLRIVSLNTNLYYAPNAATLKQTDPANQFVWLENTLNSSQHNGEKVLLIAHVPVGYLPCSSSITAMRQYYNERLVGLFRRYSAVIAGQFYGHTHRDSLMVLSDREGHPVSSLFVSPAVTPVRNILEKETNNPGVRLFQYKPGDYTLLGMLQYYLNLTEANLKGEPDWKLEYNLTQTYGIGDLRPQSLYGLAKEFARLGSKQFMKYYNYFFVSYDSSAVCDKKCKALQICAMLNLDRASYSRCLQLYRGGHGP
;
A
#
# COMPACT_ATOMS: atom_id res chain seq x y z
N MET A 1 26.08 -6.20 27.16
CA MET A 1 24.93 -5.28 27.00
C MET A 1 23.76 -6.06 26.44
N VAL A 2 22.52 -5.74 26.84
CA VAL A 2 21.32 -6.46 26.36
C VAL A 2 21.13 -6.32 24.85
N ASP A 3 21.69 -5.27 24.24
CA ASP A 3 21.74 -5.04 22.79
C ASP A 3 22.20 -6.27 21.99
N ALA A 4 23.10 -7.09 22.54
CA ALA A 4 23.55 -8.31 21.87
C ALA A 4 22.40 -9.30 21.62
N PHE A 5 21.39 -9.30 22.49
CA PHE A 5 20.20 -10.15 22.39
C PHE A 5 19.10 -9.55 21.53
N CYS A 6 19.16 -8.26 21.18
CA CYS A 6 18.13 -7.57 20.42
C CYS A 6 18.11 -8.03 18.95
N ALA A 7 17.31 -9.05 18.67
CA ALA A 7 17.14 -9.64 17.35
C ALA A 7 15.85 -10.49 17.30
N THR A 8 15.56 -11.01 16.11
CA THR A 8 14.54 -12.04 15.89
C THR A 8 15.19 -13.42 15.91
N TRP A 9 14.77 -14.25 16.87
CA TRP A 9 15.30 -15.58 17.12
C TRP A 9 14.25 -16.64 16.79
N LYS A 10 14.52 -17.50 15.80
CA LYS A 10 13.63 -18.62 15.44
C LYS A 10 14.11 -19.90 16.09
N LEU A 11 13.22 -20.63 16.78
CA LEU A 11 13.57 -21.92 17.38
C LEU A 11 13.96 -22.91 16.27
N THR A 12 15.17 -23.48 16.37
CA THR A 12 15.66 -24.47 15.39
C THR A 12 15.78 -25.87 15.96
N ASP A 13 16.14 -25.98 17.24
CA ASP A 13 16.22 -27.25 17.95
C ASP A 13 15.77 -27.05 19.40
N SER A 14 15.28 -28.11 20.04
CA SER A 14 14.89 -28.12 21.45
C SER A 14 15.07 -29.51 22.04
N GLN A 15 15.74 -29.59 23.19
CA GLN A 15 16.05 -30.84 23.88
C GLN A 15 15.37 -30.84 25.26
N ASN A 16 14.81 -31.97 25.70
CA ASN A 16 14.22 -32.14 27.04
C ASN A 16 13.08 -31.18 27.43
N PHE A 17 12.44 -30.51 26.47
CA PHE A 17 11.36 -29.54 26.75
C PHE A 17 10.12 -30.18 27.41
N ASP A 18 9.79 -31.43 27.04
CA ASP A 18 8.66 -32.16 27.63
C ASP A 18 8.84 -32.42 29.13
N GLU A 19 10.04 -32.84 29.54
CA GLU A 19 10.37 -33.14 30.94
C GLU A 19 10.47 -31.85 31.77
N TYR A 20 10.98 -30.76 31.19
CA TYR A 20 10.92 -29.44 31.82
C TYR A 20 9.48 -29.00 32.10
N MET A 21 8.60 -29.05 31.10
CA MET A 21 7.19 -28.68 31.31
C MET A 21 6.52 -29.59 32.34
N LYS A 22 6.89 -30.88 32.41
CA LYS A 22 6.40 -31.82 33.41
C LYS A 22 6.84 -31.44 34.82
N ALA A 23 8.11 -31.07 35.01
CA ALA A 23 8.66 -30.65 36.30
C ALA A 23 7.99 -29.37 36.82
N LEU A 24 7.62 -28.46 35.91
CA LEU A 24 6.80 -27.29 36.23
C LEU A 24 5.34 -27.60 36.59
N GLY A 25 4.87 -28.83 36.37
CA GLY A 25 3.49 -29.24 36.62
C GLY A 25 2.52 -28.97 35.46
N VAL A 26 3.02 -28.73 34.25
CA VAL A 26 2.19 -28.48 33.06
C VAL A 26 1.46 -29.76 32.63
N GLY A 27 0.15 -29.65 32.40
CA GLY A 27 -0.70 -30.77 32.00
C GLY A 27 -0.28 -31.42 30.66
N PHE A 28 -0.46 -32.74 30.54
CA PHE A 28 0.00 -33.54 29.40
C PHE A 28 -0.39 -32.96 28.02
N ALA A 29 -1.63 -32.52 27.85
CA ALA A 29 -2.11 -31.96 26.58
C ALA A 29 -1.33 -30.70 26.15
N THR A 30 -1.10 -29.76 27.06
CA THR A 30 -0.31 -28.55 26.80
C THR A 30 1.14 -28.87 26.46
N ARG A 31 1.71 -29.92 27.09
CA ARG A 31 3.08 -30.37 26.78
C ARG A 31 3.22 -30.91 25.37
N GLN A 32 2.25 -31.70 24.90
CA GLN A 32 2.27 -32.22 23.52
C GLN A 32 2.23 -31.09 22.48
N VAL A 33 1.39 -30.07 22.70
CA VAL A 33 1.33 -28.89 21.82
C VAL A 33 2.62 -28.07 21.90
N GLY A 34 3.17 -27.88 23.10
CA GLY A 34 4.42 -27.17 23.31
C GLY A 34 5.60 -27.76 22.53
N ASN A 35 5.73 -29.10 22.50
CA ASN A 35 6.85 -29.78 21.82
C ASN A 35 6.84 -29.66 20.29
N VAL A 36 5.66 -29.51 19.68
CA VAL A 36 5.56 -29.34 18.21
C VAL A 36 5.56 -27.88 17.79
N THR A 37 5.52 -26.95 18.74
CA THR A 37 5.47 -25.51 18.48
C THR A 37 6.86 -24.97 18.18
N LYS A 38 6.98 -24.16 17.11
CA LYS A 38 8.22 -23.45 16.74
C LYS A 38 8.06 -21.95 16.97
N PRO A 39 8.28 -21.45 18.21
CA PRO A 39 8.14 -20.05 18.52
C PRO A 39 9.22 -19.20 17.84
N THR A 40 8.85 -17.97 17.51
CA THR A 40 9.79 -16.90 17.15
C THR A 40 9.81 -15.89 18.29
N VAL A 41 11.01 -15.61 18.82
CA VAL A 41 11.24 -14.66 19.91
C VAL A 41 11.81 -13.39 19.33
N PHE A 42 11.20 -12.26 19.63
CA PHE A 42 11.66 -10.92 19.28
C PHE A 42 12.11 -10.24 20.56
N ILE A 43 13.35 -9.79 20.58
CA ILE A 43 13.90 -9.02 21.69
C ILE A 43 14.23 -7.64 21.14
N SER A 44 13.68 -6.59 21.76
CA SER A 44 13.99 -5.20 21.43
C SER A 44 14.21 -4.39 22.70
N GLN A 45 14.81 -3.22 22.53
CA GLN A 45 14.97 -2.25 23.61
C GLN A 45 14.50 -0.87 23.14
N GLU A 46 13.58 -0.26 23.87
CA GLU A 46 13.01 1.05 23.57
C GLU A 46 12.95 1.88 24.86
N ALA A 47 13.48 3.10 24.82
CA ALA A 47 13.42 4.07 25.92
C ALA A 47 13.84 3.50 27.31
N GLY A 48 14.86 2.62 27.34
CA GLY A 48 15.38 2.01 28.57
C GLY A 48 14.66 0.72 29.01
N LYS A 49 13.53 0.37 28.39
CA LYS A 49 12.82 -0.89 28.62
C LYS A 49 13.21 -1.94 27.60
N VAL A 50 13.38 -3.17 28.07
CA VAL A 50 13.56 -4.35 27.21
C VAL A 50 12.19 -4.98 27.00
N VAL A 51 11.86 -5.28 25.76
CA VAL A 51 10.63 -5.96 25.37
C VAL A 51 10.98 -7.32 24.78
N ILE A 52 10.38 -8.37 25.30
CA ILE A 52 10.49 -9.73 24.76
C ILE A 52 9.11 -10.18 24.32
N ARG A 53 8.93 -10.36 23.00
CA ARG A 53 7.71 -10.91 22.40
C ARG A 53 7.97 -12.33 21.94
N THR A 54 7.12 -13.26 22.32
CA THR A 54 7.14 -14.64 21.80
C THR A 54 5.91 -14.84 20.92
N ARG A 55 6.12 -15.12 19.64
CA ARG A 55 5.04 -15.44 18.70
C ARG A 55 5.03 -16.92 18.36
N CYS A 56 3.89 -17.57 18.50
CA CYS A 56 3.69 -18.92 18.00
C CYS A 56 2.21 -19.19 17.69
N THR A 57 1.94 -20.28 16.98
CA THR A 57 0.58 -20.69 16.58
C THR A 57 -0.34 -21.05 17.75
N PHE A 58 0.23 -21.32 18.92
CA PHE A 58 -0.53 -21.70 20.11
C PHE A 58 -0.88 -20.51 21.00
N LYS A 59 0.11 -19.73 21.42
CA LYS A 59 -0.09 -18.58 22.32
C LYS A 59 1.03 -17.56 22.18
N ASN A 60 0.65 -16.29 22.07
CA ASN A 60 1.60 -15.19 22.03
C ASN A 60 1.78 -14.60 23.43
N THR A 61 3.01 -14.28 23.79
CA THR A 61 3.34 -13.59 25.05
C THR A 61 4.17 -12.35 24.77
N GLU A 62 4.03 -11.34 25.64
CA GLU A 62 4.81 -10.11 25.60
C GLU A 62 5.12 -9.69 27.03
N ILE A 63 6.40 -9.45 27.31
CA ILE A 63 6.86 -8.88 28.57
C ILE A 63 7.67 -7.62 28.27
N SER A 64 7.50 -6.59 29.11
CA SER A 64 8.24 -5.34 29.06
C SER A 64 8.74 -5.00 30.45
N PHE A 65 10.06 -4.79 30.59
CA PHE A 65 10.70 -4.63 31.89
C PHE A 65 11.94 -3.73 31.80
N HIS A 66 12.34 -3.13 32.92
CA HIS A 66 13.69 -2.58 33.08
C HIS A 66 14.60 -3.65 33.66
N LEU A 67 15.87 -3.64 33.26
CA LEU A 67 16.86 -4.57 33.81
C LEU A 67 17.08 -4.28 35.30
N GLY A 68 17.08 -5.33 36.11
CA GLY A 68 17.28 -5.24 37.57
C GLY A 68 16.03 -4.85 38.36
N GLU A 69 14.87 -4.63 37.71
CA GLU A 69 13.61 -4.33 38.38
C GLU A 69 12.65 -5.53 38.33
N GLU A 70 11.94 -5.78 39.44
CA GLU A 70 10.90 -6.81 39.50
C GLU A 70 9.59 -6.32 38.84
N PHE A 71 8.90 -7.23 38.15
CA PHE A 71 7.60 -6.96 37.51
C PHE A 71 6.66 -8.16 37.59
N ASP A 72 5.37 -7.91 37.36
CA ASP A 72 4.35 -8.97 37.26
C ASP A 72 4.31 -9.55 35.84
N GLU A 73 4.35 -10.87 35.74
CA GLU A 73 4.32 -11.60 34.47
C GLU A 73 3.22 -12.68 34.53
N ILE A 74 2.54 -12.89 33.40
CA ILE A 74 1.74 -14.10 33.17
C ILE A 74 2.54 -14.98 32.22
N SER A 75 2.95 -16.15 32.67
CA SER A 75 3.71 -17.09 31.86
C SER A 75 2.86 -17.65 30.71
N ALA A 76 3.51 -18.29 29.73
CA ALA A 76 2.80 -18.89 28.60
C ALA A 76 1.76 -19.95 29.02
N ASP A 77 1.99 -20.64 30.14
CA ASP A 77 1.08 -21.60 30.77
C ASP A 77 0.16 -21.00 31.85
N ASP A 78 -0.08 -19.68 31.80
CA ASP A 78 -1.05 -18.94 32.64
C ASP A 78 -0.72 -18.86 34.14
N ARG A 79 0.53 -19.10 34.54
CA ARG A 79 0.97 -18.83 35.92
C ARG A 79 1.23 -17.34 36.12
N LYS A 80 0.77 -16.82 37.25
CA LYS A 80 1.11 -15.47 37.69
C LYS A 80 2.45 -15.52 38.43
N CYS A 81 3.45 -14.85 37.88
CA CYS A 81 4.82 -14.87 38.36
C CYS A 81 5.26 -13.46 38.76
N LYS A 82 6.13 -13.36 39.77
CA LYS A 82 7.03 -12.22 39.93
C LYS A 82 8.32 -12.51 39.19
N SER A 83 8.69 -11.62 38.28
CA SER A 83 9.80 -11.82 37.37
C SER A 83 10.87 -10.74 37.53
N LEU A 84 12.13 -11.16 37.42
CA LEU A 84 13.30 -10.29 37.46
C LEU A 84 14.23 -10.66 36.32
N VAL A 85 14.68 -9.68 35.55
CA VAL A 85 15.63 -9.90 34.46
C VAL A 85 16.90 -9.08 34.68
N CYS A 86 18.04 -9.77 34.72
CA CYS A 86 19.35 -9.17 34.95
C CYS A 86 20.34 -9.58 33.86
N LEU A 87 21.35 -8.72 33.64
CA LEU A 87 22.55 -9.09 32.90
C LEU A 87 23.62 -9.56 33.87
N ASP A 88 24.19 -10.73 33.61
CA ASP A 88 25.38 -11.25 34.30
C ASP A 88 26.43 -11.56 33.24
N GLY A 89 27.41 -10.66 33.08
CA GLY A 89 28.38 -10.71 31.99
C GLY A 89 27.72 -10.64 30.60
N ASP A 90 27.86 -11.72 29.84
CA ASP A 90 27.30 -11.92 28.50
C ASP A 90 25.97 -12.70 28.50
N LYS A 91 25.39 -12.96 29.68
CA LYS A 91 24.15 -13.73 29.83
C LYS A 91 22.98 -12.85 30.25
N LEU A 92 21.82 -13.09 29.65
CA LEU A 92 20.55 -12.50 30.06
C LEU A 92 19.77 -13.52 30.89
N ILE A 93 19.67 -13.26 32.19
CA ILE A 93 19.06 -14.15 33.17
C ILE A 93 17.68 -13.63 33.52
N HIS A 94 16.65 -14.40 33.19
CA HIS A 94 15.25 -14.13 33.54
C HIS A 94 14.80 -15.13 34.59
N THR A 95 14.52 -14.65 35.79
CA THR A 95 14.05 -15.45 36.92
C THR A 95 12.55 -15.25 37.09
N GLN A 96 11.78 -16.33 37.16
CA GLN A 96 10.35 -16.31 37.48
C GLN A 96 10.12 -17.00 38.81
N LYS A 97 9.35 -16.37 39.70
CA LYS A 97 8.96 -16.91 41.01
C LYS A 97 7.44 -17.00 41.12
N TRP A 98 6.91 -18.14 41.56
CA TRP A 98 5.49 -18.37 41.81
C TRP A 98 5.32 -19.43 42.90
N ASP A 99 4.35 -19.28 43.80
CA ASP A 99 3.98 -20.29 44.82
C ASP A 99 5.16 -20.96 45.56
N GLY A 100 6.19 -20.19 45.91
CA GLY A 100 7.40 -20.69 46.59
C GLY A 100 8.37 -21.47 45.70
N LYS A 101 8.10 -21.58 44.40
CA LYS A 101 8.96 -22.15 43.35
C LYS A 101 9.67 -21.06 42.55
N GLU A 102 10.78 -21.42 41.93
CA GLU A 102 11.59 -20.53 41.09
C GLU A 102 12.09 -21.29 39.86
N THR A 103 12.09 -20.64 38.69
CA THR A 103 12.79 -21.10 37.49
C THR A 103 13.65 -19.97 36.92
N LYS A 104 14.81 -20.32 36.36
CA LYS A 104 15.70 -19.38 35.68
C LYS A 104 15.85 -19.76 34.22
N PHE A 105 15.70 -18.77 33.37
CA PHE A 105 15.97 -18.82 31.94
C PHE A 105 17.26 -18.05 31.68
N VAL A 106 18.29 -18.74 31.21
CA VAL A 106 19.59 -18.15 30.90
C VAL A 106 19.75 -18.13 29.38
N ARG A 107 19.73 -16.93 28.80
CA ARG A 107 20.02 -16.72 27.37
C ARG A 107 21.49 -16.36 27.19
N GLU A 108 22.16 -17.04 26.29
CA GLU A 108 23.56 -16.81 25.91
C GLU A 108 23.68 -16.89 24.38
N ILE A 109 24.54 -16.08 23.76
CA ILE A 109 24.75 -16.12 22.30
C ILE A 109 26.08 -16.80 22.00
N LYS A 110 26.04 -17.90 21.23
CA LYS A 110 27.20 -18.68 20.79
C LYS A 110 27.13 -18.88 19.29
N ASP A 111 28.18 -18.52 18.57
CA ASP A 111 28.30 -18.71 17.11
C ASP A 111 27.09 -18.19 16.31
N GLY A 112 26.58 -17.00 16.69
CA GLY A 112 25.41 -16.39 16.06
C GLY A 112 24.08 -17.08 16.38
N LYS A 113 24.05 -17.98 17.37
CA LYS A 113 22.85 -18.64 17.87
C LYS A 113 22.57 -18.25 19.31
N MET A 114 21.31 -17.92 19.62
CA MET A 114 20.89 -17.78 21.01
C MET A 114 20.59 -19.17 21.57
N VAL A 115 21.16 -19.48 22.72
CA VAL A 115 20.93 -20.71 23.50
C VAL A 115 20.18 -20.32 24.77
N LEU A 116 19.04 -20.97 25.04
CA LEU A 116 18.18 -20.69 26.20
C LEU A 116 18.20 -21.87 27.18
N SER A 117 18.99 -21.82 28.24
CA SER A 117 19.01 -22.91 29.24
C SER A 117 18.08 -22.65 30.42
N THR A 118 17.49 -23.70 30.99
CA THR A 118 16.67 -23.64 32.21
C THR A 118 17.35 -24.35 33.39
N SER A 119 17.03 -23.92 34.61
CA SER A 119 17.71 -24.39 35.85
C SER A 119 17.14 -25.66 36.48
N GLU A 120 16.08 -26.25 35.94
CA GLU A 120 15.58 -27.55 36.42
C GLU A 120 16.40 -28.70 35.80
N LYS A 121 16.74 -29.68 36.63
CA LYS A 121 17.75 -30.73 36.40
C LYS A 121 17.70 -31.33 34.98
N GLU A 122 18.87 -31.33 34.33
CA GLU A 122 19.23 -31.83 32.99
C GLU A 122 18.86 -30.96 31.77
N LYS A 123 19.75 -30.00 31.49
CA LYS A 123 20.03 -29.27 30.22
C LYS A 123 18.96 -29.39 29.13
N VAL A 124 17.96 -28.52 29.19
CA VAL A 124 17.23 -28.07 28.00
C VAL A 124 18.13 -27.06 27.28
N SER A 125 18.49 -27.31 26.02
CA SER A 125 19.31 -26.39 25.19
C SER A 125 18.61 -26.13 23.86
N PRO A 126 17.58 -25.27 23.82
CA PRO A 126 16.99 -24.83 22.58
C PRO A 126 17.99 -23.93 21.86
N HIS A 127 18.28 -24.27 20.62
CA HIS A 127 19.16 -23.50 19.74
C HIS A 127 18.30 -22.63 18.81
N PHE A 128 18.56 -21.33 18.78
CA PHE A 128 17.92 -20.38 17.89
C PHE A 128 18.94 -19.86 16.87
N ASN A 129 18.70 -19.97 15.57
CA ASN A 129 19.58 -19.36 14.57
C ASN A 129 19.22 -17.88 14.37
N CYS A 130 20.25 -17.02 14.27
CA CYS A 130 20.09 -15.69 13.71
C CYS A 130 19.79 -15.81 12.20
N SER A 131 18.71 -15.17 11.74
CA SER A 131 18.41 -15.07 10.32
C SER A 131 19.42 -14.11 9.66
N PRO A 132 20.01 -14.43 8.49
CA PRO A 132 21.00 -13.58 7.83
C PRO A 132 20.32 -12.39 7.13
N GLN A 133 19.81 -11.45 7.92
CA GLN A 133 19.46 -10.09 7.50
C GLN A 133 19.69 -9.13 8.67
N CYS A 134 20.96 -8.84 8.97
CA CYS A 134 21.42 -7.45 9.05
C CYS A 134 22.94 -7.33 9.29
N PRO A 135 23.58 -6.27 8.73
CA PRO A 135 24.99 -5.98 8.94
C PRO A 135 25.26 -5.37 10.31
N ALA A 136 26.45 -5.63 10.83
CA ALA A 136 27.01 -4.98 12.00
C ALA A 136 27.06 -3.45 11.80
N HIS A 137 26.80 -2.74 12.90
CA HIS A 137 26.84 -1.28 13.07
C HIS A 137 25.79 -0.47 12.30
N ASN A 138 24.72 -0.05 12.99
CA ASN A 138 24.33 1.36 13.02
C ASN A 138 23.31 1.70 14.10
N LYS A 139 23.57 2.83 14.78
CA LYS A 139 22.62 3.65 15.55
C LYS A 139 21.31 3.86 14.77
N TYR A 140 20.17 3.78 15.46
CA TYR A 140 18.81 4.14 15.00
C TYR A 140 18.26 3.35 13.79
N LEU A 141 17.67 2.18 14.03
CA LEU A 141 16.65 1.64 13.13
C LEU A 141 15.28 2.17 13.59
N MET A 142 14.86 3.32 13.06
CA MET A 142 13.44 3.60 12.95
C MET A 142 12.86 2.55 12.02
N GLU A 143 12.02 1.64 12.51
CA GLU A 143 11.24 0.74 11.65
C GLU A 143 10.52 1.58 10.59
N ARG A 144 10.65 1.21 9.31
CA ARG A 144 9.99 1.95 8.22
C ARG A 144 8.51 1.58 8.23
N GLY A 145 7.63 2.57 8.29
CA GLY A 145 6.21 2.30 8.10
C GLY A 145 5.95 1.91 6.64
N GLN A 146 4.98 1.03 6.41
CA GLN A 146 4.58 0.64 5.05
C GLN A 146 3.06 0.71 4.87
N PHE A 147 2.63 0.95 3.64
CA PHE A 147 1.21 0.84 3.26
C PHE A 147 1.06 0.38 1.81
N TRP A 148 0.02 -0.41 1.57
CA TRP A 148 -0.34 -0.87 0.22
C TRP A 148 -1.17 0.17 -0.51
N HIS A 149 -1.00 0.28 -1.83
CA HIS A 149 -1.90 1.00 -2.72
C HIS A 149 -2.37 0.04 -3.81
N VAL A 150 -3.69 -0.18 -3.84
CA VAL A 150 -4.41 -0.94 -4.87
C VAL A 150 -5.44 -0.04 -5.54
N THR A 151 -5.68 -0.23 -6.83
CA THR A 151 -6.60 0.63 -7.60
C THR A 151 -7.09 -0.10 -8.83
N ASP A 152 -8.23 0.35 -9.38
CA ASP A 152 -8.73 -0.04 -10.69
C ASP A 152 -8.80 -1.57 -10.81
N LEU A 153 -9.58 -2.16 -9.92
CA LEU A 153 -9.77 -3.61 -9.85
C LEU A 153 -10.59 -4.10 -11.04
N HIS A 154 -11.63 -3.35 -11.39
CA HIS A 154 -12.60 -3.65 -12.46
C HIS A 154 -12.92 -5.14 -12.57
N LEU A 155 -13.67 -5.65 -11.59
CA LEU A 155 -14.20 -7.01 -11.64
C LEU A 155 -15.15 -7.14 -12.83
N ASP A 156 -14.87 -8.07 -13.74
CA ASP A 156 -15.84 -8.58 -14.70
C ASP A 156 -16.48 -9.87 -14.15
N PRO A 157 -17.72 -9.83 -13.63
CA PRO A 157 -18.39 -11.02 -13.11
C PRO A 157 -18.78 -12.02 -14.20
N THR A 158 -18.73 -11.63 -15.47
CA THR A 158 -19.09 -12.47 -16.61
C THR A 158 -17.92 -13.29 -17.14
N TYR A 159 -16.69 -13.02 -16.68
CA TYR A 159 -15.50 -13.67 -17.21
C TYR A 159 -15.56 -15.20 -17.08
N HIS A 160 -15.54 -15.90 -18.21
CA HIS A 160 -15.39 -17.34 -18.28
C HIS A 160 -14.70 -17.75 -19.58
N VAL A 161 -13.82 -18.76 -19.53
CA VAL A 161 -13.15 -19.26 -20.73
C VAL A 161 -14.12 -20.14 -21.52
N THR A 162 -14.29 -19.85 -22.80
CA THR A 162 -15.20 -20.55 -23.73
C THR A 162 -14.67 -20.46 -25.16
N ASP A 163 -15.08 -21.39 -26.03
CA ASP A 163 -14.63 -21.46 -27.43
C ASP A 163 -15.05 -20.21 -28.23
N ASP A 164 -16.20 -19.63 -27.90
CA ASP A 164 -16.66 -18.37 -28.48
C ASP A 164 -16.02 -17.19 -27.76
N HIS A 165 -14.86 -16.75 -28.27
CA HIS A 165 -14.07 -15.67 -27.66
C HIS A 165 -14.82 -14.33 -27.54
N THR A 166 -15.93 -14.12 -28.25
CA THR A 166 -16.80 -12.93 -28.09
C THR A 166 -17.64 -12.96 -26.81
N LYS A 167 -17.78 -14.14 -26.19
CA LYS A 167 -18.58 -14.38 -24.99
C LYS A 167 -17.74 -14.60 -23.73
N VAL A 168 -16.42 -14.50 -23.85
CA VAL A 168 -15.53 -14.70 -22.70
C VAL A 168 -15.78 -13.68 -21.60
N CYS A 169 -16.04 -12.43 -21.98
CA CYS A 169 -16.23 -11.33 -21.05
C CYS A 169 -17.06 -10.22 -21.71
N ASN A 170 -18.02 -9.64 -20.98
CA ASN A 170 -18.83 -8.53 -21.49
C ASN A 170 -18.01 -7.24 -21.65
N SER A 171 -16.95 -7.07 -20.86
CA SER A 171 -16.02 -5.92 -20.96
C SER A 171 -15.33 -5.80 -22.32
N SER A 172 -15.22 -6.90 -23.09
CA SER A 172 -14.75 -6.88 -24.49
C SER A 172 -15.75 -6.23 -25.46
N LYS A 173 -17.01 -6.05 -25.05
CA LYS A 173 -18.09 -5.45 -25.84
C LYS A 173 -18.34 -6.21 -27.15
N GLY A 174 -18.22 -7.53 -27.11
CA GLY A 174 -18.41 -8.44 -28.25
C GLY A 174 -17.19 -8.58 -29.15
N ALA A 175 -16.06 -7.97 -28.81
CA ALA A 175 -14.78 -8.28 -29.46
C ALA A 175 -14.30 -9.68 -29.04
N ASN A 176 -13.60 -10.38 -29.94
CA ASN A 176 -12.93 -11.62 -29.56
C ASN A 176 -11.85 -11.32 -28.51
N ALA A 177 -11.96 -11.92 -27.31
CA ALA A 177 -10.86 -11.98 -26.37
C ALA A 177 -9.60 -12.54 -27.06
N SER A 178 -8.44 -11.95 -26.75
CA SER A 178 -7.22 -12.15 -27.53
C SER A 178 -6.63 -13.55 -27.34
N ASN A 179 -6.37 -13.93 -26.09
CA ASN A 179 -5.85 -15.22 -25.68
C ASN A 179 -6.27 -15.48 -24.21
N PRO A 180 -7.56 -15.73 -23.98
CA PRO A 180 -8.12 -15.75 -22.64
C PRO A 180 -7.58 -16.93 -21.83
N GLY A 181 -7.26 -16.66 -20.56
CA GLY A 181 -6.79 -17.67 -19.61
C GLY A 181 -7.37 -17.47 -18.21
N PRO A 182 -6.99 -18.31 -17.25
CA PRO A 182 -7.60 -18.30 -15.91
C PRO A 182 -7.45 -16.99 -15.14
N PHE A 183 -6.48 -16.14 -15.49
CA PHE A 183 -6.22 -14.86 -14.82
C PHE A 183 -6.64 -13.65 -15.65
N GLY A 184 -7.29 -13.84 -16.81
CA GLY A 184 -7.83 -12.73 -17.59
C GLY A 184 -7.37 -12.73 -19.04
N ASP A 185 -7.67 -11.64 -19.73
CA ASP A 185 -7.27 -11.35 -21.11
C ASP A 185 -7.06 -9.84 -21.25
N VAL A 186 -6.21 -9.40 -22.17
CA VAL A 186 -5.94 -7.97 -22.40
C VAL A 186 -7.15 -7.20 -22.95
N LEU A 187 -8.17 -7.87 -23.49
CA LEU A 187 -9.42 -7.25 -23.93
C LEU A 187 -10.57 -7.42 -22.93
N CYS A 188 -10.28 -7.99 -21.76
CA CYS A 188 -11.23 -8.18 -20.68
C CYS A 188 -10.81 -7.41 -19.44
N ASP A 189 -11.81 -7.01 -18.68
CA ASP A 189 -11.64 -6.65 -17.28
C ASP A 189 -11.34 -7.88 -16.42
N ALA A 190 -10.93 -7.64 -15.16
CA ALA A 190 -10.33 -8.64 -14.32
C ALA A 190 -11.35 -9.72 -13.89
N PRO A 191 -11.06 -11.02 -14.10
CA PRO A 191 -11.80 -12.07 -13.43
C PRO A 191 -11.57 -12.00 -11.91
N TYR A 192 -12.54 -12.47 -11.12
CA TYR A 192 -12.38 -12.56 -9.66
C TYR A 192 -11.10 -13.28 -9.24
N ARG A 193 -10.69 -14.31 -9.99
CA ARG A 193 -9.46 -15.08 -9.74
C ARG A 193 -8.20 -14.21 -9.80
N LEU A 194 -8.13 -13.25 -10.71
CA LEU A 194 -7.00 -12.32 -10.80
C LEU A 194 -6.94 -11.42 -9.56
N ILE A 195 -8.07 -10.78 -9.22
CA ILE A 195 -8.18 -9.89 -8.06
C ILE A 195 -7.85 -10.65 -6.77
N SER A 196 -8.40 -11.85 -6.60
CA SER A 196 -8.13 -12.70 -5.45
C SER A 196 -6.65 -13.09 -5.36
N SER A 197 -5.98 -13.36 -6.50
CA SER A 197 -4.54 -13.63 -6.51
C SER A 197 -3.69 -12.44 -6.08
N ALA A 198 -4.12 -11.21 -6.41
CA ALA A 198 -3.42 -9.99 -5.99
C ALA A 198 -3.49 -9.82 -4.47
N PHE A 199 -4.66 -10.03 -3.86
CA PHE A 199 -4.82 -9.96 -2.41
C PHE A 199 -4.16 -11.13 -1.67
N ASP A 200 -4.16 -12.33 -2.25
CA ASP A 200 -3.41 -13.46 -1.71
C ASP A 200 -1.90 -13.18 -1.72
N PHE A 201 -1.38 -12.62 -2.82
CA PHE A 201 0.01 -12.17 -2.88
C PHE A 201 0.31 -11.11 -1.81
N ILE A 202 -0.52 -10.07 -1.67
CA ILE A 202 -0.33 -9.03 -0.65
C ILE A 202 -0.24 -9.65 0.75
N LYS A 203 -1.16 -10.57 1.08
CA LYS A 203 -1.21 -11.29 2.37
C LYS A 203 0.02 -12.15 2.61
N ASN A 204 0.51 -12.83 1.57
CA ASN A 204 1.62 -13.79 1.68
C ASN A 204 2.99 -13.20 1.33
N SER A 205 3.06 -11.91 1.01
CA SER A 205 4.29 -11.20 0.58
C SER A 205 5.38 -11.12 1.65
N GLY A 206 5.03 -11.37 2.92
CA GLY A 206 5.92 -11.16 4.07
C GLY A 206 6.18 -9.68 4.40
N GLN A 207 5.46 -8.74 3.78
CA GLN A 207 5.55 -7.31 4.07
C GLN A 207 4.53 -6.92 5.15
N GLU A 208 4.97 -6.12 6.11
CA GLU A 208 4.10 -5.62 7.18
C GLU A 208 3.62 -4.20 6.84
N ALA A 209 2.32 -4.07 6.59
CA ALA A 209 1.68 -2.79 6.29
C ALA A 209 0.78 -2.32 7.44
N SER A 210 0.84 -1.02 7.75
CA SER A 210 0.01 -0.40 8.79
C SER A 210 -1.41 -0.11 8.30
N PHE A 211 -1.59 0.09 6.99
CA PHE A 211 -2.88 0.34 6.34
C PHE A 211 -2.79 0.05 4.84
N MET A 212 -3.92 0.12 4.15
CA MET A 212 -4.03 0.08 2.70
C MET A 212 -4.83 1.29 2.20
N ILE A 213 -4.45 1.82 1.04
CA ILE A 213 -5.27 2.77 0.29
C ILE A 213 -5.84 2.07 -0.95
N TRP A 214 -7.14 2.27 -1.20
CA TRP A 214 -7.86 1.67 -2.32
C TRP A 214 -8.55 2.75 -3.14
N THR A 215 -7.99 3.16 -4.27
CA THR A 215 -8.47 4.35 -5.01
C THR A 215 -9.55 4.05 -6.05
N GLY A 216 -10.42 3.08 -5.75
CA GLY A 216 -11.69 2.88 -6.47
C GLY A 216 -11.62 2.06 -7.76
N ASP A 217 -12.70 2.17 -8.53
CA ASP A 217 -12.99 1.52 -9.80
C ASP A 217 -13.11 -0.01 -9.69
N SER A 218 -14.29 -0.43 -9.21
CA SER A 218 -14.65 -1.83 -8.99
C SER A 218 -15.48 -2.45 -10.12
N PRO A 219 -16.52 -1.79 -10.67
CA PRO A 219 -17.32 -2.36 -11.77
C PRO A 219 -16.57 -2.43 -13.11
N PRO A 220 -17.00 -3.30 -14.04
CA PRO A 220 -16.34 -3.47 -15.33
C PRO A 220 -16.71 -2.37 -16.34
N HIS A 221 -15.94 -2.28 -17.42
CA HIS A 221 -16.16 -1.43 -18.58
C HIS A 221 -17.18 -2.02 -19.55
N VAL A 222 -18.45 -2.01 -19.18
CA VAL A 222 -19.56 -2.42 -20.05
C VAL A 222 -20.44 -1.22 -20.42
N PRO A 223 -21.27 -1.30 -21.48
CA PRO A 223 -22.24 -0.26 -21.78
C PRO A 223 -23.13 0.06 -20.57
N VAL A 224 -23.50 1.33 -20.39
CA VAL A 224 -24.34 1.79 -19.25
C VAL A 224 -25.62 0.97 -19.08
N SER A 225 -26.21 0.51 -20.19
CA SER A 225 -27.43 -0.31 -20.22
C SER A 225 -27.27 -1.72 -19.65
N GLU A 226 -26.03 -2.21 -19.51
CA GLU A 226 -25.72 -3.53 -18.92
C GLU A 226 -25.45 -3.47 -17.41
N LEU A 227 -25.38 -2.27 -16.84
CA LEU A 227 -25.27 -2.05 -15.40
C LEU A 227 -26.53 -1.40 -14.84
N SER A 228 -26.59 -1.38 -13.52
CA SER A 228 -27.58 -0.66 -12.73
C SER A 228 -26.94 -0.22 -11.41
N THR A 229 -27.59 0.71 -10.70
CA THR A 229 -27.15 1.12 -9.35
C THR A 229 -26.95 -0.08 -8.43
N ASP A 230 -27.89 -1.03 -8.43
CA ASP A 230 -27.79 -2.24 -7.59
C ASP A 230 -26.63 -3.14 -7.99
N THR A 231 -26.34 -3.26 -9.29
CA THR A 231 -25.21 -4.06 -9.79
C THR A 231 -23.88 -3.42 -9.39
N VAL A 232 -23.75 -2.11 -9.55
CA VAL A 232 -22.57 -1.34 -9.10
C VAL A 232 -22.35 -1.53 -7.60
N ILE A 233 -23.39 -1.35 -6.78
CA ILE A 233 -23.29 -1.54 -5.32
C ILE A 233 -22.88 -2.98 -4.97
N LYS A 234 -23.44 -3.99 -5.66
CA LYS A 234 -23.06 -5.40 -5.45
C LYS A 234 -21.59 -5.67 -5.76
N VAL A 235 -21.05 -5.08 -6.83
CA VAL A 235 -19.63 -5.24 -7.17
C VAL A 235 -18.73 -4.56 -6.14
N ILE A 236 -19.04 -3.32 -5.73
CA ILE A 236 -18.30 -2.61 -4.67
C ILE A 236 -18.37 -3.39 -3.35
N ALA A 237 -19.53 -3.95 -3.01
CA ALA A 237 -19.70 -4.80 -1.83
C ALA A 237 -18.85 -6.07 -1.91
N ASN A 238 -18.80 -6.72 -3.08
CA ASN A 238 -17.96 -7.90 -3.30
C ASN A 238 -16.47 -7.58 -3.07
N MET A 239 -15.98 -6.48 -3.65
CA MET A 239 -14.58 -6.06 -3.45
C MET A 239 -14.30 -5.69 -1.99
N THR A 240 -15.22 -4.97 -1.35
CA THR A 240 -15.11 -4.60 0.07
C THR A 240 -15.03 -5.84 0.96
N VAL A 241 -15.95 -6.80 0.81
CA VAL A 241 -15.99 -8.04 1.60
C VAL A 241 -14.77 -8.92 1.31
N THR A 242 -14.31 -8.97 0.05
CA THR A 242 -13.09 -9.69 -0.32
C THR A 242 -11.88 -9.11 0.43
N ILE A 243 -11.69 -7.78 0.40
CA ILE A 243 -10.60 -7.11 1.13
C ILE A 243 -10.70 -7.38 2.65
N GLN A 244 -11.88 -7.24 3.24
CA GLN A 244 -12.11 -7.52 4.66
C GLN A 244 -11.79 -8.99 5.03
N SER A 245 -12.07 -9.93 4.13
CA SER A 245 -11.80 -11.35 4.34
C SER A 245 -10.31 -11.68 4.28
N PHE A 246 -9.57 -11.03 3.37
CA PHE A 246 -8.12 -11.19 3.30
C PHE A 246 -7.40 -10.48 4.46
N PHE A 247 -7.90 -9.32 4.89
CA PHE A 247 -7.26 -8.42 5.85
C PHE A 247 -8.24 -7.93 6.95
N PRO A 248 -8.66 -8.80 7.88
CA PRO A 248 -9.66 -8.45 8.89
C PRO A 248 -9.18 -7.35 9.85
N ASP A 249 -7.88 -7.27 10.11
CA ASP A 249 -7.27 -6.35 11.08
C ASP A 249 -6.63 -5.11 10.42
N LEU A 250 -6.66 -4.99 9.09
CA LEU A 250 -6.03 -3.90 8.36
C LEU A 250 -7.04 -2.78 8.08
N GLN A 251 -6.72 -1.55 8.51
CA GLN A 251 -7.52 -0.40 8.12
C GLN A 251 -7.30 -0.06 6.65
N VAL A 252 -8.39 0.14 5.91
CA VAL A 252 -8.37 0.48 4.49
C VAL A 252 -8.99 1.85 4.28
N PHE A 253 -8.34 2.70 3.50
CA PHE A 253 -8.83 4.02 3.11
C PHE A 253 -9.26 4.01 1.64
N PRO A 254 -10.56 3.80 1.36
CA PRO A 254 -11.06 3.80 0.00
C PRO A 254 -11.34 5.20 -0.55
N SER A 255 -11.25 5.34 -1.88
CA SER A 255 -11.86 6.43 -2.67
C SER A 255 -12.78 5.82 -3.71
N LEU A 256 -13.84 6.53 -4.09
CA LEU A 256 -14.68 6.14 -5.23
C LEU A 256 -13.96 6.49 -6.54
N GLY A 257 -14.05 5.61 -7.52
CA GLY A 257 -13.72 5.89 -8.91
C GLY A 257 -14.92 6.24 -9.77
N ASN A 258 -14.69 6.56 -11.05
CA ASN A 258 -15.75 7.01 -11.95
C ASN A 258 -16.67 5.86 -12.39
N HIS A 259 -16.20 4.61 -12.35
CA HIS A 259 -17.03 3.41 -12.59
C HIS A 259 -17.80 2.96 -11.34
N ASP A 260 -17.46 3.45 -10.14
CA ASP A 260 -18.18 3.14 -8.88
C ASP A 260 -19.52 3.89 -8.75
N TYR A 261 -20.17 4.24 -9.86
CA TYR A 261 -21.49 4.88 -9.88
C TYR A 261 -22.29 4.45 -11.11
N TRP A 262 -23.62 4.55 -11.03
CA TRP A 262 -24.50 4.32 -12.18
C TRP A 262 -25.43 5.50 -12.43
N PRO A 263 -25.51 6.02 -13.67
CA PRO A 263 -24.60 5.74 -14.79
C PRO A 263 -23.15 6.11 -14.47
N GLN A 264 -22.18 5.41 -15.09
CA GLN A 264 -20.75 5.71 -14.90
C GLN A 264 -20.44 7.19 -15.12
N ASP A 265 -19.43 7.70 -14.41
CA ASP A 265 -18.96 9.09 -14.39
C ASP A 265 -19.91 10.12 -13.75
N GLN A 266 -21.21 9.84 -13.62
CA GLN A 266 -22.23 10.81 -13.21
C GLN A 266 -22.36 10.98 -11.69
N LEU A 267 -21.22 11.05 -10.98
CA LEU A 267 -21.20 11.16 -9.52
C LEU A 267 -21.84 12.49 -9.07
N PRO A 268 -22.85 12.46 -8.18
CA PRO A 268 -23.65 13.63 -7.82
C PRO A 268 -22.98 14.50 -6.74
N VAL A 269 -23.50 15.71 -6.58
CA VAL A 269 -23.02 16.70 -5.59
C VAL A 269 -23.74 16.65 -4.24
N ALA A 270 -24.66 15.71 -4.08
CA ALA A 270 -25.44 15.49 -2.87
C ALA A 270 -25.51 13.98 -2.59
N THR A 271 -26.14 13.61 -1.47
CA THR A 271 -26.32 12.20 -1.11
C THR A 271 -26.97 11.39 -2.23
N SER A 272 -26.63 10.11 -2.28
CA SER A 272 -27.12 9.15 -3.26
C SER A 272 -27.15 7.75 -2.66
N GLN A 273 -27.92 6.86 -3.29
CA GLN A 273 -27.99 5.45 -2.88
C GLN A 273 -26.59 4.79 -2.86
N VAL A 274 -25.71 5.15 -3.79
CA VAL A 274 -24.33 4.65 -3.83
C VAL A 274 -23.51 5.19 -2.66
N TYR A 275 -23.55 6.50 -2.40
CA TYR A 275 -22.82 7.10 -1.28
C TYR A 275 -23.25 6.54 0.07
N ASP A 276 -24.56 6.33 0.27
CA ASP A 276 -25.10 5.69 1.46
C ASP A 276 -24.66 4.22 1.57
N ALA A 277 -24.67 3.48 0.46
CA ALA A 277 -24.24 2.09 0.43
C ALA A 277 -22.75 1.94 0.77
N VAL A 278 -21.87 2.73 0.16
CA VAL A 278 -20.43 2.65 0.46
C VAL A 278 -20.09 3.13 1.86
N ALA A 279 -20.81 4.13 2.39
CA ALA A 279 -20.68 4.51 3.79
C ALA A 279 -21.08 3.37 4.74
N TYR A 280 -22.12 2.60 4.40
CA TYR A 280 -22.47 1.40 5.17
C TYR A 280 -21.40 0.30 5.07
N LEU A 281 -20.89 0.04 3.87
CA LEU A 281 -19.88 -0.99 3.60
C LEU A 281 -18.53 -0.68 4.28
N TRP A 282 -18.13 0.58 4.30
CA TRP A 282 -16.82 1.03 4.79
C TRP A 282 -16.81 1.48 6.26
N LYS A 283 -17.93 1.33 6.97
CA LYS A 283 -18.05 1.69 8.40
C LYS A 283 -17.04 0.99 9.31
N ALA A 284 -16.52 -0.17 8.90
CA ALA A 284 -15.50 -0.89 9.66
C ALA A 284 -14.13 -0.18 9.64
N TRP A 285 -13.92 0.75 8.70
CA TRP A 285 -12.65 1.43 8.49
C TRP A 285 -12.69 2.92 8.80
N LEU A 286 -13.88 3.51 8.97
CA LEU A 286 -14.08 4.95 9.00
C LEU A 286 -14.88 5.39 10.22
N ASP A 287 -14.47 6.49 10.83
CA ASP A 287 -15.20 7.11 11.95
C ASP A 287 -16.47 7.82 11.46
N GLU A 288 -17.40 8.10 12.38
CA GLU A 288 -18.70 8.71 12.04
C GLU A 288 -18.61 10.06 11.30
N ASP A 289 -17.60 10.88 11.60
CA ASP A 289 -17.38 12.14 10.88
C ASP A 289 -16.96 11.91 9.42
N ALA A 290 -16.13 10.89 9.18
CA ALA A 290 -15.76 10.47 7.84
C ALA A 290 -16.97 9.88 7.10
N LEU A 291 -17.76 9.04 7.75
CA LEU A 291 -18.98 8.47 7.19
C LEU A 291 -20.02 9.55 6.84
N ARG A 292 -20.15 10.61 7.66
CA ARG A 292 -21.07 11.74 7.39
C ARG A 292 -20.72 12.48 6.10
N THR A 293 -19.44 12.80 5.91
CA THR A 293 -18.97 13.49 4.70
C THR A 293 -19.01 12.59 3.48
N LEU A 294 -18.70 11.30 3.64
CA LEU A 294 -18.81 10.29 2.60
C LEU A 294 -20.24 10.17 2.07
N ARG A 295 -21.26 10.09 2.95
CA ARG A 295 -22.69 10.07 2.56
C ARG A 295 -23.09 11.33 1.79
N THR A 296 -22.49 12.48 2.13
CA THR A 296 -22.88 13.76 1.56
C THR A 296 -22.30 13.99 0.16
N GLY A 297 -21.05 13.61 -0.08
CA GLY A 297 -20.36 13.96 -1.33
C GLY A 297 -19.31 12.96 -1.83
N GLY A 298 -19.22 11.77 -1.25
CA GLY A 298 -18.27 10.74 -1.69
C GLY A 298 -16.81 10.97 -1.24
N PHE A 299 -16.55 11.94 -0.36
CA PHE A 299 -15.21 12.30 0.14
C PHE A 299 -15.18 12.34 1.66
N TYR A 300 -14.00 12.17 2.27
CA TYR A 300 -13.83 12.23 3.72
C TYR A 300 -12.37 12.45 4.13
N SER A 301 -12.14 12.66 5.43
CA SER A 301 -10.80 12.56 6.01
C SER A 301 -10.82 11.69 7.27
N GLN A 302 -9.74 10.97 7.53
CA GLN A 302 -9.62 10.02 8.63
C GLN A 302 -8.19 10.03 9.18
N LYS A 303 -8.01 9.94 10.49
CA LYS A 303 -6.67 9.76 11.07
C LYS A 303 -6.22 8.31 10.89
N ALA A 304 -4.96 8.11 10.54
CA ALA A 304 -4.40 6.77 10.37
C ALA A 304 -4.17 6.08 11.74
N PRO A 305 -4.37 4.76 11.81
CA PRO A 305 -4.28 4.03 13.08
C PRO A 305 -2.83 4.00 13.55
N GLY A 306 -2.62 4.14 14.86
CA GLY A 306 -1.28 4.17 15.46
C GLY A 306 -0.40 5.38 15.03
N ASN A 307 -0.92 6.29 14.21
CA ASN A 307 -0.19 7.42 13.64
C ASN A 307 -1.01 8.71 13.86
N PRO A 308 -1.06 9.24 15.10
CA PRO A 308 -2.02 10.29 15.49
C PRO A 308 -1.86 11.61 14.72
N ASN A 309 -0.68 11.81 14.10
CA ASN A 309 -0.33 12.99 13.32
C ASN A 309 -0.39 12.74 11.80
N LEU A 310 -0.90 11.58 11.35
CA LEU A 310 -1.15 11.30 9.94
C LEU A 310 -2.65 11.31 9.66
N ARG A 311 -3.05 12.14 8.70
CA ARG A 311 -4.42 12.19 8.19
C ARG A 311 -4.45 11.73 6.74
N ILE A 312 -5.36 10.82 6.44
CA ILE A 312 -5.72 10.46 5.08
C ILE A 312 -6.88 11.35 4.65
N VAL A 313 -6.76 11.97 3.48
CA VAL A 313 -7.82 12.78 2.87
C VAL A 313 -8.21 12.10 1.56
N SER A 314 -9.40 11.50 1.54
CA SER A 314 -9.97 10.81 0.39
C SER A 314 -10.89 11.75 -0.37
N LEU A 315 -10.46 12.15 -1.58
CA LEU A 315 -11.20 13.08 -2.44
C LEU A 315 -12.09 12.33 -3.43
N ASN A 316 -13.24 12.91 -3.72
CA ASN A 316 -14.07 12.50 -4.85
C ASN A 316 -13.74 13.39 -6.05
N THR A 317 -12.62 13.12 -6.72
CA THR A 317 -12.18 13.88 -7.90
C THR A 317 -13.02 13.57 -9.15
N ASN A 318 -13.88 12.56 -9.10
CA ASN A 318 -14.84 12.27 -10.17
C ASN A 318 -15.86 13.41 -10.36
N LEU A 319 -16.10 14.23 -9.32
CA LEU A 319 -16.85 15.48 -9.44
C LEU A 319 -16.22 16.46 -10.44
N TYR A 320 -14.92 16.34 -10.67
CA TYR A 320 -14.15 17.20 -11.55
C TYR A 320 -13.92 16.59 -12.93
N TYR A 321 -14.26 15.30 -13.11
CA TYR A 321 -14.01 14.54 -14.32
C TYR A 321 -14.78 15.13 -15.51
N ALA A 322 -14.13 15.19 -16.68
CA ALA A 322 -14.70 15.89 -17.84
C ALA A 322 -16.06 15.32 -18.31
N PRO A 323 -16.29 14.00 -18.32
CA PRO A 323 -17.58 13.38 -18.62
C PRO A 323 -18.71 13.58 -17.59
N ASN A 324 -18.44 14.05 -16.36
CA ASN A 324 -19.46 14.12 -15.32
C ASN A 324 -20.44 15.29 -15.55
N ALA A 325 -21.58 15.04 -16.20
CA ALA A 325 -22.54 16.08 -16.52
C ALA A 325 -23.21 16.69 -15.27
N ALA A 326 -23.25 15.97 -14.14
CA ALA A 326 -23.88 16.41 -12.90
C ALA A 326 -23.21 17.65 -12.27
N THR A 327 -21.94 17.92 -12.62
CA THR A 327 -21.16 19.04 -12.08
C THR A 327 -20.94 20.18 -13.07
N LEU A 328 -21.57 20.14 -14.26
CA LEU A 328 -21.46 21.21 -15.24
C LEU A 328 -21.86 22.56 -14.64
N LYS A 329 -21.02 23.58 -14.88
CA LYS A 329 -21.19 24.97 -14.40
C LYS A 329 -21.16 25.14 -12.88
N GLN A 330 -20.81 24.12 -12.10
CA GLN A 330 -20.62 24.26 -10.66
C GLN A 330 -19.20 24.79 -10.36
N THR A 331 -19.10 25.77 -9.48
CA THR A 331 -17.80 26.33 -9.06
C THR A 331 -17.12 25.48 -7.99
N ASP A 332 -17.90 24.91 -7.07
CA ASP A 332 -17.44 24.02 -6.02
C ASP A 332 -18.43 22.85 -5.80
N PRO A 333 -18.40 21.82 -6.65
CA PRO A 333 -19.33 20.70 -6.54
C PRO A 333 -19.18 19.99 -5.19
N ALA A 334 -20.31 19.79 -4.50
CA ALA A 334 -20.42 19.24 -3.15
C ALA A 334 -19.67 20.02 -2.05
N ASN A 335 -19.29 21.28 -2.30
CA ASN A 335 -18.45 22.10 -1.41
C ASN A 335 -17.09 21.46 -1.07
N GLN A 336 -16.58 20.57 -1.94
CA GLN A 336 -15.37 19.80 -1.67
C GLN A 336 -14.12 20.69 -1.61
N PHE A 337 -14.04 21.79 -2.38
CA PHE A 337 -12.89 22.70 -2.30
C PHE A 337 -12.85 23.44 -0.97
N VAL A 338 -13.97 24.02 -0.53
CA VAL A 338 -14.05 24.69 0.78
C VAL A 338 -13.77 23.70 1.91
N TRP A 339 -14.34 22.49 1.84
CA TRP A 339 -14.08 21.45 2.81
C TRP A 339 -12.60 21.04 2.86
N LEU A 340 -11.96 20.88 1.69
CA LEU A 340 -10.55 20.49 1.58
C LEU A 340 -9.63 21.57 2.14
N GLU A 341 -9.87 22.83 1.79
CA GLU A 341 -9.10 23.97 2.31
C GLU A 341 -9.19 24.04 3.84
N ASN A 342 -10.40 23.89 4.40
CA ASN A 342 -10.59 23.84 5.85
C ASN A 342 -9.87 22.65 6.50
N THR A 343 -9.94 21.47 5.89
CA THR A 343 -9.29 20.25 6.40
C THR A 343 -7.77 20.36 6.39
N LEU A 344 -7.18 20.89 5.32
CA LEU A 344 -5.75 21.15 5.22
C LEU A 344 -5.29 22.24 6.19
N ASN A 345 -6.10 23.29 6.35
CA ASN A 345 -5.83 24.34 7.32
C ASN A 345 -5.84 23.79 8.76
N SER A 346 -6.83 22.99 9.13
CA SER A 346 -6.88 22.32 10.44
C SER A 346 -5.69 21.38 10.64
N SER A 347 -5.32 20.61 9.61
CA SER A 347 -4.15 19.72 9.66
C SER A 347 -2.87 20.52 9.92
N GLN A 348 -2.71 21.68 9.27
CA GLN A 348 -1.58 22.59 9.50
C GLN A 348 -1.53 23.09 10.95
N HIS A 349 -2.67 23.55 11.49
CA HIS A 349 -2.75 24.06 12.87
C HIS A 349 -2.48 22.97 13.91
N ASN A 350 -2.86 21.72 13.61
CA ASN A 350 -2.69 20.58 14.50
C ASN A 350 -1.33 19.88 14.34
N GLY A 351 -0.45 20.37 13.45
CA GLY A 351 0.85 19.74 13.18
C GLY A 351 0.74 18.36 12.52
N GLU A 352 -0.37 18.09 11.82
CA GLU A 352 -0.61 16.85 11.10
C GLU A 352 0.08 16.86 9.71
N LYS A 353 0.42 15.68 9.20
CA LYS A 353 0.76 15.46 7.80
C LYS A 353 -0.40 14.78 7.09
N VAL A 354 -0.53 15.07 5.81
CA VAL A 354 -1.64 14.57 4.98
C VAL A 354 -1.13 13.69 3.84
N LEU A 355 -1.73 12.51 3.71
CA LEU A 355 -1.70 11.75 2.46
C LEU A 355 -3.02 11.99 1.73
N LEU A 356 -2.94 12.52 0.51
CA LEU A 356 -4.09 12.71 -0.35
C LEU A 356 -4.29 11.46 -1.20
N ILE A 357 -5.50 10.92 -1.19
CA ILE A 357 -5.88 9.82 -2.07
C ILE A 357 -7.10 10.26 -2.89
N ALA A 358 -7.13 9.90 -4.17
CA ALA A 358 -8.28 10.11 -5.03
C ALA A 358 -8.21 9.15 -6.22
N HIS A 359 -9.29 9.06 -6.99
CA HIS A 359 -9.28 8.24 -8.20
C HIS A 359 -8.67 8.99 -9.40
N VAL A 360 -9.39 9.96 -9.98
CA VAL A 360 -8.93 10.75 -11.13
C VAL A 360 -7.79 11.70 -10.71
N PRO A 361 -6.61 11.64 -11.35
CA PRO A 361 -5.47 12.48 -11.02
C PRO A 361 -5.63 13.93 -11.50
N VAL A 362 -4.94 14.86 -10.82
CA VAL A 362 -4.64 16.20 -11.37
C VAL A 362 -3.62 16.11 -12.49
N GLY A 363 -3.45 17.20 -13.24
CA GLY A 363 -2.45 17.32 -14.30
C GLY A 363 -2.92 16.81 -15.66
N TYR A 364 -1.94 16.61 -16.54
CA TYR A 364 -2.14 16.27 -17.94
C TYR A 364 -1.96 14.77 -18.19
N LEU A 365 -2.75 14.22 -19.11
CA LEU A 365 -2.60 12.83 -19.53
C LEU A 365 -1.27 12.66 -20.30
N PRO A 366 -0.39 11.74 -19.88
CA PRO A 366 0.98 11.66 -20.40
C PRO A 366 1.07 11.09 -21.83
N CYS A 367 -0.03 10.54 -22.35
CA CYS A 367 -0.14 10.03 -23.72
C CYS A 367 -0.84 10.99 -24.69
N SER A 368 -1.34 12.14 -24.21
CA SER A 368 -2.18 13.06 -24.99
C SER A 368 -1.72 14.51 -24.89
N SER A 369 -1.75 15.23 -26.02
CA SER A 369 -1.37 16.65 -26.03
C SER A 369 -2.49 17.53 -25.49
N SER A 370 -2.19 18.28 -24.44
CA SER A 370 -3.05 19.35 -23.89
C SER A 370 -4.41 18.86 -23.36
N ILE A 371 -4.50 17.60 -22.95
CA ILE A 371 -5.69 17.02 -22.31
C ILE A 371 -5.37 16.77 -20.84
N THR A 372 -6.15 17.36 -19.95
CA THR A 372 -6.17 17.08 -18.52
C THR A 372 -7.17 15.97 -18.21
N ALA A 373 -6.93 15.18 -17.16
CA ALA A 373 -7.87 14.13 -16.75
C ALA A 373 -9.20 14.72 -16.22
N MET A 374 -9.10 15.81 -15.47
CA MET A 374 -10.25 16.59 -14.99
C MET A 374 -10.43 17.89 -15.78
N ARG A 375 -11.61 18.53 -15.71
CA ARG A 375 -11.83 19.83 -16.38
C ARG A 375 -10.81 20.86 -15.91
N GLN A 376 -10.30 21.66 -16.85
CA GLN A 376 -9.20 22.61 -16.60
C GLN A 376 -9.44 23.51 -15.38
N TYR A 377 -10.66 24.03 -15.23
CA TYR A 377 -11.00 24.90 -14.10
C TYR A 377 -10.72 24.25 -12.74
N TYR A 378 -11.13 22.98 -12.57
CA TYR A 378 -10.92 22.25 -11.31
C TYR A 378 -9.46 21.84 -11.13
N ASN A 379 -8.78 21.47 -12.23
CA ASN A 379 -7.35 21.18 -12.21
C ASN A 379 -6.55 22.37 -11.64
N GLU A 380 -6.77 23.57 -12.17
CA GLU A 380 -6.09 24.78 -11.70
C GLU A 380 -6.38 25.08 -10.22
N ARG A 381 -7.63 24.87 -9.78
CA ARG A 381 -8.00 25.10 -8.37
C ARG A 381 -7.34 24.10 -7.43
N LEU A 382 -7.37 22.80 -7.73
CA LEU A 382 -6.72 21.77 -6.91
C LEU A 382 -5.21 21.95 -6.88
N VAL A 383 -4.57 22.13 -8.04
CA VAL A 383 -3.12 22.39 -8.12
C VAL A 383 -2.74 23.64 -7.33
N GLY A 384 -3.56 24.69 -7.36
CA GLY A 384 -3.38 25.89 -6.53
C GLY A 384 -3.44 25.61 -5.02
N LEU A 385 -4.41 24.81 -4.56
CA LEU A 385 -4.52 24.41 -3.16
C LEU A 385 -3.36 23.52 -2.72
N PHE A 386 -3.02 22.51 -3.51
CA PHE A 386 -1.91 21.59 -3.20
C PHE A 386 -0.57 22.32 -3.14
N ARG A 387 -0.37 23.34 -3.99
CA ARG A 387 0.81 24.20 -3.92
C ARG A 387 0.86 24.98 -2.61
N ARG A 388 -0.26 25.57 -2.21
CA ARG A 388 -0.38 26.38 -0.97
C ARG A 388 -0.14 25.53 0.29
N TYR A 389 -0.68 24.32 0.34
CA TYR A 389 -0.59 23.42 1.50
C TYR A 389 0.48 22.33 1.34
N SER A 390 1.45 22.53 0.44
CA SER A 390 2.52 21.55 0.17
C SER A 390 3.37 21.21 1.38
N ALA A 391 3.50 22.10 2.36
CA ALA A 391 4.19 21.83 3.62
C ALA A 391 3.47 20.79 4.51
N VAL A 392 2.15 20.63 4.34
CA VAL A 392 1.29 19.71 5.10
C VAL A 392 1.15 18.37 4.35
N ILE A 393 1.05 18.43 3.03
CA ILE A 393 0.85 17.27 2.16
C ILE A 393 2.17 16.50 2.00
N ALA A 394 2.23 15.29 2.54
CA ALA A 394 3.41 14.41 2.44
C ALA A 394 3.44 13.56 1.16
N GLY A 395 2.29 13.33 0.52
CA GLY A 395 2.20 12.59 -0.74
C GLY A 395 0.78 12.58 -1.30
N GLN A 396 0.66 12.35 -2.60
CA GLN A 396 -0.63 12.24 -3.30
C GLN A 396 -0.68 10.96 -4.14
N PHE A 397 -1.77 10.21 -4.08
CA PHE A 397 -1.90 8.88 -4.66
C PHE A 397 -3.19 8.75 -5.47
N TYR A 398 -3.04 8.32 -6.72
CA TYR A 398 -4.13 8.25 -7.71
C TYR A 398 -4.17 6.92 -8.44
N GLY A 399 -5.29 6.66 -9.13
CA GLY A 399 -5.47 5.53 -10.05
C GLY A 399 -5.92 6.01 -11.43
N HIS A 400 -7.02 5.46 -11.95
CA HIS A 400 -7.77 5.87 -13.14
C HIS A 400 -7.06 5.64 -14.48
N THR A 401 -5.78 5.96 -14.59
CA THR A 401 -5.06 5.89 -15.88
C THR A 401 -4.63 4.48 -16.25
N HIS A 402 -4.65 3.56 -15.29
CA HIS A 402 -4.10 2.21 -15.37
C HIS A 402 -2.60 2.17 -15.73
N ARG A 403 -1.86 3.26 -15.48
CA ARG A 403 -0.44 3.37 -15.84
C ARG A 403 0.38 3.78 -14.63
N ASP A 404 1.61 3.28 -14.57
CA ASP A 404 2.58 3.72 -13.58
C ASP A 404 3.13 5.09 -13.98
N SER A 405 2.75 6.15 -13.27
CA SER A 405 3.21 7.50 -13.57
C SER A 405 3.60 8.27 -12.32
N LEU A 406 4.62 9.11 -12.49
CA LEU A 406 5.08 10.05 -11.49
C LEU A 406 4.71 11.46 -11.92
N MET A 407 4.32 12.31 -10.97
CA MET A 407 4.23 13.74 -11.20
C MET A 407 4.88 14.51 -10.04
N VAL A 408 5.44 15.68 -10.36
CA VAL A 408 6.04 16.57 -9.38
C VAL A 408 5.42 17.95 -9.50
N LEU A 409 4.73 18.37 -8.44
CA LEU A 409 4.21 19.72 -8.34
C LEU A 409 5.33 20.67 -7.90
N SER A 410 5.53 21.74 -8.66
CA SER A 410 6.41 22.84 -8.28
C SER A 410 5.63 24.06 -7.77
N ASP A 411 6.27 24.87 -6.93
CA ASP A 411 5.79 26.20 -6.52
C ASP A 411 5.81 27.19 -7.70
N ARG A 412 5.57 28.48 -7.44
CA ARG A 412 5.51 29.50 -8.51
C ARG A 412 6.91 29.90 -8.99
N GLU A 413 7.91 29.65 -8.16
CA GLU A 413 9.33 29.93 -8.38
C GLU A 413 10.03 28.77 -9.11
N GLY A 414 9.37 27.62 -9.22
CA GLY A 414 9.86 26.43 -9.92
C GLY A 414 10.58 25.42 -9.02
N HIS A 415 10.50 25.57 -7.69
CA HIS A 415 11.01 24.57 -6.75
C HIS A 415 10.00 23.42 -6.60
N PRO A 416 10.43 22.16 -6.60
CA PRO A 416 9.53 21.03 -6.40
C PRO A 416 9.05 20.97 -4.94
N VAL A 417 7.73 20.87 -4.74
CA VAL A 417 7.10 20.95 -3.41
C VAL A 417 6.16 19.78 -3.07
N SER A 418 5.68 19.01 -4.05
CA SER A 418 4.86 17.82 -3.77
C SER A 418 5.09 16.71 -4.78
N SER A 419 5.05 15.47 -4.30
CA SER A 419 5.23 14.23 -5.08
C SER A 419 3.88 13.54 -5.25
N LEU A 420 3.54 13.17 -6.49
CA LEU A 420 2.28 12.51 -6.82
C LEU A 420 2.57 11.20 -7.56
N PHE A 421 1.82 10.16 -7.21
CA PHE A 421 1.99 8.81 -7.74
C PHE A 421 0.68 8.32 -8.32
N VAL A 422 0.69 7.92 -9.59
CA VAL A 422 -0.44 7.25 -10.23
C VAL A 422 -0.11 5.77 -10.29
N SER A 423 -0.98 4.93 -9.73
CA SER A 423 -0.79 3.49 -9.70
C SER A 423 -1.39 2.83 -10.93
N PRO A 424 -0.72 1.81 -11.52
CA PRO A 424 -1.34 0.98 -12.51
C PRO A 424 -2.48 0.16 -11.90
N ALA A 425 -3.33 -0.33 -12.77
CA ALA A 425 -4.50 -1.12 -12.42
C ALA A 425 -4.15 -2.58 -12.14
N VAL A 426 -5.05 -3.26 -11.42
CA VAL A 426 -5.07 -4.73 -11.42
C VAL A 426 -5.68 -5.25 -12.72
N THR A 427 -6.69 -4.59 -13.28
CA THR A 427 -7.23 -4.97 -14.59
C THR A 427 -6.20 -4.74 -15.71
N PRO A 428 -6.06 -5.67 -16.67
CA PRO A 428 -5.22 -5.52 -17.85
C PRO A 428 -5.98 -4.99 -19.07
N VAL A 429 -7.24 -4.59 -18.91
CA VAL A 429 -8.11 -4.24 -20.04
C VAL A 429 -7.53 -3.11 -20.88
N ARG A 430 -7.64 -3.25 -22.20
CA ARG A 430 -7.44 -2.17 -23.18
C ARG A 430 -8.52 -2.19 -24.25
N ASN A 431 -8.71 -1.06 -24.92
CA ASN A 431 -9.51 -1.01 -26.12
C ASN A 431 -8.80 -1.71 -27.28
N ILE A 432 -9.59 -2.26 -28.22
CA ILE A 432 -9.06 -3.01 -29.37
C ILE A 432 -8.12 -2.19 -30.27
N LEU A 433 -8.31 -0.87 -30.30
CA LEU A 433 -7.51 0.07 -31.08
C LEU A 433 -6.17 0.44 -30.41
N GLU A 434 -6.01 0.13 -29.13
CA GLU A 434 -4.81 0.46 -28.37
C GLU A 434 -3.76 -0.64 -28.55
N LYS A 435 -2.52 -0.28 -28.87
CA LYS A 435 -1.42 -1.25 -29.00
C LYS A 435 -1.02 -1.83 -27.64
N GLU A 436 -0.91 -0.96 -26.65
CA GLU A 436 -0.36 -1.27 -25.33
C GLU A 436 -1.46 -1.35 -24.27
N THR A 437 -1.23 -2.20 -23.26
CA THR A 437 -1.96 -2.21 -22.00
C THR A 437 -0.96 -2.25 -20.84
N ASN A 438 -1.44 -2.49 -19.62
CA ASN A 438 -0.62 -2.81 -18.46
C ASN A 438 -0.76 -4.29 -18.09
N ASN A 439 0.32 -4.87 -17.55
CA ASN A 439 0.13 -6.04 -16.69
C ASN A 439 -0.59 -5.64 -15.39
N PRO A 440 -1.26 -6.58 -14.71
CA PRO A 440 -1.81 -6.36 -13.37
C PRO A 440 -0.72 -5.92 -12.38
N GLY A 441 -0.97 -4.84 -11.64
CA GLY A 441 0.00 -4.26 -10.71
C GLY A 441 -0.59 -3.94 -9.32
N VAL A 442 0.25 -4.10 -8.29
CA VAL A 442 0.00 -3.62 -6.91
C VAL A 442 1.28 -3.02 -6.36
N ARG A 443 1.19 -2.03 -5.47
CA ARG A 443 2.41 -1.37 -4.94
C ARG A 443 2.41 -1.15 -3.44
N LEU A 444 3.61 -1.13 -2.88
CA LEU A 444 3.89 -0.90 -1.47
C LEU A 444 4.74 0.35 -1.33
N PHE A 445 4.29 1.30 -0.52
CA PHE A 445 5.08 2.47 -0.15
C PHE A 445 5.76 2.26 1.19
N GLN A 446 6.95 2.84 1.32
CA GLN A 446 7.69 2.93 2.57
C GLN A 446 7.75 4.39 2.99
N TYR A 447 7.47 4.67 4.26
CA TYR A 447 7.53 6.01 4.83
C TYR A 447 8.29 6.00 6.17
N LYS A 448 8.79 7.17 6.55
CA LYS A 448 9.44 7.38 7.85
C LYS A 448 8.36 7.67 8.90
N PRO A 449 8.21 6.86 9.96
CA PRO A 449 7.28 7.19 11.03
C PRO A 449 7.61 8.53 11.68
N GLY A 450 6.57 9.25 12.12
CA GLY A 450 6.71 10.56 12.76
C GLY A 450 6.59 11.75 11.81
N ASP A 451 7.40 11.81 10.75
CA ASP A 451 7.33 12.89 9.73
C ASP A 451 6.65 12.50 8.41
N TYR A 452 6.40 11.19 8.23
CA TYR A 452 5.69 10.59 7.11
C TYR A 452 6.31 10.85 5.73
N THR A 453 7.61 11.18 5.70
CA THR A 453 8.37 11.32 4.47
C THR A 453 8.39 9.98 3.71
N LEU A 454 8.08 10.01 2.42
CA LEU A 454 8.14 8.82 1.57
C LEU A 454 9.60 8.45 1.27
N LEU A 455 9.97 7.23 1.64
CA LEU A 455 11.33 6.69 1.56
C LEU A 455 11.52 5.78 0.33
N GLY A 456 10.49 5.06 -0.09
CA GLY A 456 10.59 4.04 -1.14
C GLY A 456 9.24 3.63 -1.69
N MET A 457 9.25 3.04 -2.87
CA MET A 457 8.10 2.37 -3.47
C MET A 457 8.57 1.07 -4.14
N LEU A 458 7.85 0.00 -3.87
CA LEU A 458 8.02 -1.31 -4.49
C LEU A 458 6.79 -1.58 -5.35
N GLN A 459 7.00 -1.67 -6.67
CA GLN A 459 5.96 -2.04 -7.61
C GLN A 459 6.05 -3.55 -7.84
N TYR A 460 4.93 -4.24 -7.64
CA TYR A 460 4.78 -5.65 -7.95
C TYR A 460 3.85 -5.82 -9.14
N TYR A 461 4.03 -6.91 -9.88
CA TYR A 461 3.21 -7.20 -11.02
C TYR A 461 3.03 -8.70 -11.24
N LEU A 462 1.99 -9.03 -11.99
CA LEU A 462 1.78 -10.35 -12.56
C LEU A 462 2.06 -10.29 -14.05
N ASN A 463 2.98 -11.11 -14.56
CA ASN A 463 3.08 -11.29 -16.02
C ASN A 463 1.87 -12.11 -16.48
N LEU A 464 0.85 -11.43 -17.02
CA LEU A 464 -0.44 -12.04 -17.35
C LEU A 464 -0.28 -13.19 -18.36
N THR A 465 0.56 -13.00 -19.37
CA THR A 465 0.84 -14.02 -20.40
C THR A 465 1.43 -15.27 -19.77
N GLU A 466 2.45 -15.11 -18.91
CA GLU A 466 3.11 -16.22 -18.23
C GLU A 466 2.16 -16.94 -17.25
N ALA A 467 1.37 -16.19 -16.50
CA ALA A 467 0.40 -16.73 -15.55
C ALA A 467 -0.70 -17.54 -16.25
N ASN A 468 -1.21 -17.05 -17.37
CA ASN A 468 -2.22 -17.76 -18.17
C ASN A 468 -1.64 -19.04 -18.79
N LEU A 469 -0.40 -19.01 -19.28
CA LEU A 469 0.26 -20.19 -19.84
C LEU A 469 0.54 -21.28 -18.78
N LYS A 470 0.94 -20.89 -17.57
CA LYS A 470 1.24 -21.82 -16.48
C LYS A 470 0.01 -22.26 -15.68
N GLY A 471 -1.05 -21.45 -15.68
CA GLY A 471 -2.22 -21.65 -14.82
C GLY A 471 -1.99 -21.28 -13.34
N GLU A 472 -0.89 -20.59 -13.03
CA GLU A 472 -0.50 -20.17 -11.67
C GLU A 472 -0.16 -18.67 -11.64
N PRO A 473 -0.60 -17.91 -10.61
CA PRO A 473 -0.29 -16.49 -10.50
C PRO A 473 1.07 -16.27 -9.83
N ASP A 474 2.11 -15.98 -10.61
CA ASP A 474 3.46 -15.67 -10.10
C ASP A 474 3.67 -14.15 -9.98
N TRP A 475 3.13 -13.56 -8.91
CA TRP A 475 3.34 -12.15 -8.58
C TRP A 475 4.78 -11.90 -8.15
N LYS A 476 5.44 -10.94 -8.78
CA LYS A 476 6.87 -10.66 -8.58
C LYS A 476 7.13 -9.17 -8.46
N LEU A 477 8.26 -8.83 -7.82
CA LEU A 477 8.75 -7.47 -7.78
C LEU A 477 9.11 -7.05 -9.21
N GLU A 478 8.44 -6.02 -9.71
CA GLU A 478 8.81 -5.39 -10.97
C GLU A 478 10.05 -4.52 -10.73
N TYR A 479 9.95 -3.59 -9.78
CA TYR A 479 11.06 -2.73 -9.44
C TYR A 479 10.92 -2.09 -8.05
N ASN A 480 12.07 -1.72 -7.48
CA ASN A 480 12.17 -0.79 -6.36
C ASN A 480 12.59 0.58 -6.90
N LEU A 481 11.79 1.62 -6.69
CA LEU A 481 11.96 2.94 -7.30
C LEU A 481 13.35 3.54 -6.99
N THR A 482 13.77 3.56 -5.72
CA THR A 482 15.04 4.18 -5.31
C THR A 482 16.24 3.43 -5.86
N GLN A 483 16.22 2.10 -5.82
CA GLN A 483 17.30 1.25 -6.34
C GLN A 483 17.42 1.34 -7.87
N THR A 484 16.28 1.33 -8.57
CA THR A 484 16.24 1.33 -10.04
C THR A 484 16.77 2.64 -10.62
N TYR A 485 16.37 3.75 -10.01
CA TYR A 485 16.69 5.09 -10.51
C TYR A 485 17.88 5.74 -9.79
N GLY A 486 18.42 5.11 -8.76
CA GLY A 486 19.58 5.61 -8.01
C GLY A 486 19.28 6.89 -7.23
N ILE A 487 18.06 7.04 -6.71
CA ILE A 487 17.65 8.19 -5.89
C ILE A 487 17.51 7.79 -4.41
N GLY A 488 17.72 8.74 -3.49
CA GLY A 488 17.75 8.43 -2.05
C GLY A 488 16.39 8.24 -1.39
N ASP A 489 15.33 8.84 -1.94
CA ASP A 489 13.98 8.86 -1.38
C ASP A 489 12.95 9.34 -2.44
N LEU A 490 11.70 9.50 -2.03
CA LEU A 490 10.58 9.92 -2.88
C LEU A 490 10.17 11.39 -2.64
N ARG A 491 11.05 12.21 -2.06
CA ARG A 491 10.80 13.64 -1.86
C ARG A 491 10.72 14.37 -3.20
N PRO A 492 10.02 15.52 -3.26
CA PRO A 492 9.82 16.26 -4.50
C PRO A 492 11.15 16.58 -5.21
N GLN A 493 12.20 16.92 -4.47
CA GLN A 493 13.52 17.24 -5.01
C GLN A 493 14.17 16.04 -5.72
N SER A 494 14.08 14.85 -5.12
CA SER A 494 14.62 13.60 -5.67
C SER A 494 13.90 13.22 -6.97
N LEU A 495 12.57 13.27 -6.97
CA LEU A 495 11.77 12.95 -8.15
C LEU A 495 11.92 14.00 -9.26
N TYR A 496 12.06 15.28 -8.91
CA TYR A 496 12.32 16.35 -9.88
C TYR A 496 13.69 16.18 -10.56
N GLY A 497 14.71 15.81 -9.78
CA GLY A 497 16.03 15.45 -10.32
C GLY A 497 15.94 14.27 -11.29
N LEU A 498 15.20 13.22 -10.92
CA LEU A 498 14.95 12.07 -11.79
C LEU A 498 14.23 12.45 -13.10
N ALA A 499 13.19 13.29 -13.02
CA ALA A 499 12.46 13.78 -14.18
C ALA A 499 13.36 14.61 -15.13
N LYS A 500 14.31 15.37 -14.59
CA LYS A 500 15.35 16.05 -15.39
C LYS A 500 16.29 15.05 -16.07
N GLU A 501 16.70 13.99 -15.39
CA GLU A 501 17.48 12.90 -16.00
C GLU A 501 16.69 12.20 -17.13
N PHE A 502 15.38 12.06 -16.99
CA PHE A 502 14.55 11.53 -18.05
C PHE A 502 14.53 12.44 -19.28
N ALA A 503 14.47 13.77 -19.10
CA ALA A 503 14.42 14.73 -20.20
C ALA A 503 15.65 14.67 -21.13
N ARG A 504 16.83 14.33 -20.61
CA ARG A 504 18.10 14.26 -21.36
C ARG A 504 17.98 13.41 -22.63
N LEU A 505 18.65 13.85 -23.70
CA LEU A 505 18.73 13.10 -24.96
C LEU A 505 19.35 11.71 -24.72
N GLY A 506 18.70 10.65 -25.23
CA GLY A 506 19.19 9.28 -25.06
C GLY A 506 19.11 8.72 -23.62
N SER A 507 18.32 9.33 -22.73
CA SER A 507 18.17 8.87 -21.34
C SER A 507 17.73 7.40 -21.24
N LYS A 508 18.63 6.55 -20.75
CA LYS A 508 18.32 5.13 -20.42
C LYS A 508 17.32 5.02 -19.28
N GLN A 509 17.33 5.97 -18.34
CA GLN A 509 16.40 5.99 -17.22
C GLN A 509 14.97 6.24 -17.70
N PHE A 510 14.80 7.11 -18.71
CA PHE A 510 13.48 7.30 -19.33
C PHE A 510 12.96 6.03 -20.03
N MET A 511 13.83 5.30 -20.73
CA MET A 511 13.40 4.04 -21.37
C MET A 511 12.93 3.00 -20.34
N LYS A 512 13.62 2.89 -19.19
CA LYS A 512 13.15 2.06 -18.07
C LYS A 512 11.78 2.53 -17.55
N TYR A 513 11.65 3.84 -17.30
CA TYR A 513 10.37 4.43 -16.88
C TYR A 513 9.25 4.12 -17.86
N TYR A 514 9.50 4.23 -19.17
CA TYR A 514 8.49 3.97 -20.18
C TYR A 514 8.10 2.49 -20.28
N ASN A 515 9.02 1.57 -20.01
CA ASN A 515 8.68 0.15 -19.87
C ASN A 515 7.78 -0.10 -18.64
N TYR A 516 8.11 0.50 -17.49
CA TYR A 516 7.31 0.38 -16.27
C TYR A 516 5.99 1.14 -16.31
N PHE A 517 5.86 2.16 -17.15
CA PHE A 517 4.60 2.86 -17.41
C PHE A 517 3.48 1.89 -17.82
N PHE A 518 3.84 0.83 -18.55
CA PHE A 518 2.97 -0.26 -18.97
C PHE A 518 3.12 -1.52 -18.10
N VAL A 519 3.73 -1.40 -16.92
CA VAL A 519 3.99 -2.54 -16.01
C VAL A 519 4.70 -3.68 -16.73
N SER A 520 5.71 -3.33 -17.53
CA SER A 520 6.52 -4.27 -18.32
C SER A 520 5.71 -5.17 -19.25
N TYR A 521 4.57 -4.69 -19.75
CA TYR A 521 3.72 -5.42 -20.70
C TYR A 521 4.46 -5.71 -22.01
N ASP A 522 5.04 -4.69 -22.64
CA ASP A 522 5.82 -4.82 -23.88
C ASP A 522 7.21 -4.21 -23.72
N SER A 523 8.21 -5.08 -23.56
CA SER A 523 9.63 -4.66 -23.49
C SER A 523 10.15 -4.01 -24.78
N SER A 524 9.43 -4.14 -25.90
CA SER A 524 9.76 -3.53 -27.18
C SER A 524 9.06 -2.18 -27.40
N ALA A 525 8.26 -1.70 -26.44
CA ALA A 525 7.57 -0.42 -26.54
C ALA A 525 8.56 0.74 -26.73
N VAL A 526 8.39 1.50 -27.81
CA VAL A 526 9.26 2.64 -28.16
C VAL A 526 8.50 3.95 -27.99
N CYS A 527 9.12 4.90 -27.29
CA CYS A 527 8.61 6.26 -27.15
C CYS A 527 9.44 7.21 -28.03
N ASP A 528 8.82 7.73 -29.09
CA ASP A 528 9.45 8.72 -29.95
C ASP A 528 9.64 10.08 -29.24
N LYS A 529 10.22 11.05 -29.95
CA LYS A 529 10.47 12.40 -29.38
C LYS A 529 9.19 13.09 -28.90
N LYS A 530 8.07 12.90 -29.59
CA LYS A 530 6.78 13.52 -29.26
C LYS A 530 6.19 12.86 -28.03
N CYS A 531 6.16 11.53 -27.99
CA CYS A 531 5.77 10.73 -26.84
C CYS A 531 6.58 11.15 -25.60
N LYS A 532 7.91 11.25 -25.73
CA LYS A 532 8.79 11.65 -24.63
C LYS A 532 8.48 13.06 -24.14
N ALA A 533 8.29 14.01 -25.05
CA ALA A 533 7.92 15.37 -24.67
C ALA A 533 6.60 15.41 -23.87
N LEU A 534 5.58 14.65 -24.30
CA LEU A 534 4.30 14.56 -23.59
C LEU A 534 4.46 13.97 -22.18
N GLN A 535 5.20 12.86 -22.05
CA GLN A 535 5.49 12.21 -20.77
C GLN A 535 6.21 13.15 -19.80
N ILE A 536 7.29 13.79 -20.25
CA ILE A 536 8.08 14.71 -19.41
C ILE A 536 7.28 15.95 -19.03
N CYS A 537 6.54 16.54 -19.99
CA CYS A 537 5.76 17.73 -19.70
C CYS A 537 4.62 17.44 -18.74
N ALA A 538 3.93 16.30 -18.86
CA ALA A 538 2.88 15.88 -17.93
C ALA A 538 3.44 15.60 -16.53
N MET A 539 4.61 14.97 -16.43
CA MET A 539 5.28 14.69 -15.16
C MET A 539 5.69 15.96 -14.39
N LEU A 540 6.19 16.98 -15.09
CA LEU A 540 6.77 18.17 -14.45
C LEU A 540 5.84 19.39 -14.37
N ASN A 541 4.72 19.39 -15.10
CA ASN A 541 3.90 20.59 -15.29
C ASN A 541 2.40 20.27 -15.18
N LEU A 542 1.84 20.54 -14.01
CA LEU A 542 0.45 20.16 -13.67
C LEU A 542 -0.56 21.28 -13.95
N ASP A 543 -0.12 22.52 -14.22
CA ASP A 543 -0.99 23.64 -14.59
C ASP A 543 -0.82 24.04 -16.06
N ARG A 544 -1.81 24.74 -16.61
CA ARG A 544 -1.84 25.12 -18.03
C ARG A 544 -0.66 25.94 -18.48
N ALA A 545 -0.24 26.89 -17.67
CA ALA A 545 0.82 27.83 -18.05
C ALA A 545 2.16 27.09 -18.19
N SER A 546 2.51 26.30 -17.18
CA SER A 546 3.74 25.50 -17.18
C SER A 546 3.73 24.40 -18.26
N TYR A 547 2.62 23.67 -18.42
CA TYR A 547 2.52 22.59 -19.41
C TYR A 547 2.64 23.10 -20.84
N SER A 548 1.92 24.18 -21.16
CA SER A 548 1.97 24.79 -22.50
C SER A 548 3.36 25.30 -22.84
N ARG A 549 4.05 25.91 -21.87
CA ARG A 549 5.44 26.37 -22.02
C ARG A 549 6.40 25.20 -22.25
N CYS A 550 6.26 24.11 -21.51
CA CYS A 550 7.08 22.91 -21.68
C CYS A 550 6.95 22.35 -23.11
N LEU A 551 5.73 22.19 -23.62
CA LEU A 551 5.53 21.69 -24.99
C LEU A 551 6.07 22.63 -26.07
N GLN A 552 6.04 23.95 -25.85
CA GLN A 552 6.62 24.92 -26.79
C GLN A 552 8.15 24.76 -26.91
N LEU A 553 8.86 24.50 -25.80
CA LEU A 553 10.31 24.27 -25.82
C LEU A 553 10.67 23.05 -26.68
N TYR A 554 9.92 21.95 -26.56
CA TYR A 554 10.12 20.76 -27.38
C TYR A 554 9.78 20.96 -28.87
N ARG A 555 8.90 21.91 -29.22
CA ARG A 555 8.57 22.25 -30.62
C ARG A 555 9.58 23.19 -31.27
N GLY A 556 10.22 24.07 -30.49
CA GLY A 556 11.15 25.09 -30.98
C GLY A 556 12.57 24.61 -31.28
N GLY A 557 12.87 23.30 -31.21
CA GLY A 557 14.21 22.76 -31.42
C GLY A 557 15.19 23.01 -30.25
N HIS A 558 14.76 23.73 -29.22
CA HIS A 558 15.49 23.94 -27.97
C HIS A 558 14.88 23.04 -26.88
N GLY A 559 15.12 21.73 -27.00
CA GLY A 559 14.91 20.84 -25.86
C GLY A 559 15.83 21.26 -24.70
N PRO A 560 15.36 21.24 -23.44
CA PRO A 560 16.23 21.47 -22.29
C PRO A 560 17.28 20.37 -22.12
#